data_AF-A0A3B9ICN8-F1
#
_entry.id   AF-A0A3B9ICN8-F1
#
_cell.length_a   1.000
_cell.length_b   1.000
_cell.length_c   1.000
_cell.angle_alpha   90.00
_cell.angle_beta   90.00
_cell.angle_gamma   90.00
#
_symmetry.space_group_name_H-M   'P 1'
#
loop_
_entity.id
_entity.type
_entity.pdbx_description
1 polymer ?
#
loop_
_entity_poly.entity_id
_entity_poly.type
_entity_poly.pdbx_seq_one_letter_code
_entity_poly.pdbx_strand_id
1 'polypeptide(L)'
;MEVQTLTEVRREIDEIDPEIRELLMRRLDCSRKVAHAKLKSGDITIYRADREKEILKRLGNEVPDDRRDGYLAVVRKIMETSRMYQYGIIYDRLEGVFEKISEGIEIPENADRVKILLTRPNRPNAMSSILAMIGDYGYNMEKMLLIKDDAEKGTVTFELTILGDLNTEHMKKLMFQLSMESGEFRILEVR
;
A
#
# COMPACT_ATOMS: atom_id res chain seq x y z
N MET A 1 -35.98 -0.45 24.75
CA MET A 1 -35.58 -0.11 23.38
C MET A 1 -36.14 -1.17 22.47
N GLU A 2 -36.97 -0.80 21.49
CA GLU A 2 -37.38 -1.74 20.45
C GLU A 2 -36.13 -2.23 19.72
N VAL A 3 -35.96 -3.54 19.66
CA VAL A 3 -34.87 -4.16 18.93
C VAL A 3 -35.24 -4.06 17.46
N GLN A 4 -34.53 -3.20 16.70
CA GLN A 4 -34.64 -3.18 15.24
C GLN A 4 -34.44 -4.58 14.69
N THR A 5 -35.24 -4.97 13.71
CA THR A 5 -35.09 -6.25 13.05
C THR A 5 -33.79 -6.27 12.25
N LEU A 6 -33.19 -7.45 12.06
CA LEU A 6 -31.99 -7.61 11.24
C LEU A 6 -32.18 -7.04 9.82
N THR A 7 -33.39 -7.13 9.29
CA THR A 7 -33.75 -6.61 7.96
C THR A 7 -33.70 -5.09 7.93
N GLU A 8 -34.19 -4.40 8.97
CA GLU A 8 -34.15 -2.94 9.05
C GLU A 8 -32.72 -2.42 9.16
N VAL A 9 -31.89 -3.06 9.99
CA VAL A 9 -30.47 -2.71 10.13
C VAL A 9 -29.71 -2.90 8.81
N ARG A 10 -29.98 -3.98 8.07
CA ARG A 10 -29.36 -4.21 6.75
C ARG A 10 -29.79 -3.15 5.72
N ARG A 11 -31.06 -2.75 5.74
CA ARG A 11 -31.55 -1.68 4.85
C ARG A 11 -30.83 -0.36 5.12
N GLU A 12 -30.58 -0.04 6.38
CA GLU A 12 -29.81 1.16 6.75
C GLU A 12 -28.37 1.10 6.21
N ILE A 13 -27.71 -0.07 6.27
CA ILE A 13 -26.38 -0.27 5.65
C ILE A 13 -26.45 -0.06 4.14
N ASP A 14 -27.43 -0.66 3.47
CA ASP A 14 -27.61 -0.56 2.02
C ASP A 14 -27.84 0.90 1.57
N GLU A 15 -28.46 1.74 2.42
CA GLU A 15 -28.65 3.18 2.18
C GLU A 15 -27.35 3.98 2.38
N ILE A 16 -26.50 3.59 3.34
CA ILE A 16 -25.23 4.26 3.65
C ILE A 16 -24.13 3.95 2.61
N ASP A 17 -24.07 2.73 2.09
CA ASP A 17 -23.00 2.28 1.19
C ASP A 17 -22.80 3.16 -0.06
N PRO A 18 -23.87 3.62 -0.74
CA PRO A 18 -23.76 4.60 -1.83
C PRO A 18 -23.10 5.93 -1.42
N GLU A 19 -23.37 6.43 -0.21
CA GLU A 19 -22.79 7.67 0.30
C GLU A 19 -21.29 7.49 0.59
N ILE A 20 -20.91 6.36 1.19
CA ILE A 20 -19.51 5.98 1.39
C ILE A 20 -18.78 5.95 0.05
N ARG A 21 -19.37 5.30 -0.97
CA ARG A 21 -18.80 5.24 -2.32
C ARG A 21 -18.56 6.64 -2.88
N GLU A 22 -19.54 7.54 -2.80
CA GLU A 22 -19.40 8.91 -3.31
C GLU A 22 -18.22 9.64 -2.63
N LEU A 23 -18.14 9.56 -1.31
CA LEU A 23 -17.07 10.19 -0.52
C LEU A 23 -15.70 9.61 -0.87
N LEU A 24 -15.60 8.29 -1.06
CA LEU A 24 -14.36 7.63 -1.44
C LEU A 24 -13.91 8.00 -2.86
N MET A 25 -14.84 8.10 -3.82
CA MET A 25 -14.51 8.54 -5.18
C MET A 25 -13.99 9.98 -5.20
N ARG A 26 -14.67 10.88 -4.48
CA ARG A 26 -14.21 12.28 -4.31
C ARG A 26 -12.84 12.34 -3.66
N ARG A 27 -12.55 11.45 -2.71
CA ARG A 27 -11.24 11.36 -2.06
C ARG A 27 -10.15 10.85 -3.01
N LEU A 28 -10.45 9.88 -3.87
CA LEU A 28 -9.51 9.41 -4.91
C LEU A 28 -9.23 10.49 -5.96
N ASP A 29 -10.21 11.33 -6.31
CA ASP A 29 -9.98 12.50 -7.15
C ASP A 29 -8.99 13.50 -6.52
N CYS A 30 -9.05 13.69 -5.20
CA CYS A 30 -8.04 14.45 -4.47
C CYS A 30 -6.67 13.77 -4.56
N SER A 31 -6.57 12.44 -4.42
CA SER A 31 -5.32 11.70 -4.60
C SER A 31 -4.73 11.90 -5.99
N ARG A 32 -5.55 11.86 -7.04
CA ARG A 32 -5.12 12.14 -8.42
C ARG A 32 -4.53 13.55 -8.56
N LYS A 33 -5.19 14.56 -7.99
CA LYS A 33 -4.68 15.94 -7.97
C LYS A 33 -3.34 16.04 -7.25
N VAL A 34 -3.17 15.32 -6.13
CA VAL A 34 -1.90 15.26 -5.39
C VAL A 34 -0.79 14.64 -6.26
N ALA A 35 -1.04 13.51 -6.92
CA ALA A 35 -0.06 12.89 -7.82
C ALA A 35 0.39 13.84 -8.93
N HIS A 36 -0.55 14.54 -9.58
CA HIS A 36 -0.20 15.52 -10.60
C HIS A 36 0.58 16.72 -10.06
N ALA A 37 0.24 17.23 -8.88
CA ALA A 37 0.98 18.33 -8.26
C ALA A 37 2.42 17.91 -7.92
N LYS A 38 2.58 16.69 -7.40
CA LYS A 38 3.86 16.05 -7.04
C LYS A 38 4.77 15.83 -8.25
N LEU A 39 4.22 15.33 -9.36
CA LEU A 39 4.92 15.22 -10.63
C LEU A 39 5.41 16.59 -11.14
N LYS A 40 4.56 17.62 -11.10
CA LYS A 40 4.95 18.98 -11.51
C LYS A 40 6.06 19.57 -10.66
N SER A 41 6.10 19.27 -9.36
CA SER A 41 7.16 19.72 -8.47
C SER A 41 8.42 18.84 -8.51
N GLY A 42 8.41 17.72 -9.24
CA GLY A 42 9.50 16.75 -9.26
C GLY A 42 9.64 15.92 -7.98
N ASP A 43 8.68 16.00 -7.05
CA ASP A 43 8.70 15.23 -5.80
C ASP A 43 7.83 13.99 -5.98
N ILE A 44 8.47 12.84 -6.17
CA ILE A 44 7.79 11.56 -6.40
C ILE A 44 7.44 10.83 -5.08
N THR A 45 7.71 11.46 -3.93
CA THR A 45 7.45 10.88 -2.62
C THR A 45 5.99 11.06 -2.22
N ILE A 46 5.25 9.96 -2.19
CA ILE A 46 3.85 9.93 -1.75
C ILE A 46 3.74 9.51 -0.29
N TYR A 47 4.41 8.43 0.11
CA TYR A 47 4.35 7.92 1.47
C TYR A 47 5.15 8.80 2.44
N ARG A 48 4.47 9.28 3.49
CA ARG A 48 5.07 10.05 4.58
C ARG A 48 4.53 9.54 5.90
N ALA A 49 5.31 8.67 6.55
CA ALA A 49 4.88 7.98 7.77
C ALA A 49 4.38 8.92 8.87
N ASP A 50 5.05 10.05 9.10
CA ASP A 50 4.66 10.98 10.16
C ASP A 50 3.37 11.73 9.83
N ARG A 51 3.17 12.11 8.56
CA ARG A 51 1.91 12.71 8.10
C ARG A 51 0.74 11.74 8.29
N GLU A 52 0.94 10.46 8.01
CA GLU A 52 -0.12 9.46 8.21
C GLU A 52 -0.43 9.23 9.69
N LYS A 53 0.59 9.20 10.55
CA LYS A 53 0.40 9.15 12.01
C LYS A 53 -0.39 10.35 12.51
N GLU A 54 -0.08 11.56 12.04
CA GLU A 54 -0.82 12.78 12.39
C GLU A 54 -2.28 12.72 11.95
N ILE A 55 -2.54 12.25 10.73
CA ILE A 55 -3.91 12.08 10.21
C ILE A 55 -4.68 11.06 11.06
N LEU A 56 -4.10 9.90 11.35
CA LEU A 56 -4.73 8.87 12.19
C LEU A 56 -5.02 9.38 13.60
N LYS A 57 -4.07 10.10 14.21
CA LYS A 57 -4.27 10.71 15.53
C LYS A 57 -5.43 11.71 15.50
N ARG A 58 -5.42 12.64 14.55
CA ARG A 58 -6.47 13.66 14.42
C ARG A 58 -7.85 13.03 14.22
N LEU A 59 -7.97 12.08 13.29
CA LEU A 59 -9.25 11.45 12.95
C LEU A 59 -9.73 10.50 14.06
N GLY A 60 -8.83 9.88 14.81
CA GLY A 60 -9.19 9.00 15.92
C GLY A 60 -9.69 9.72 17.17
N ASN A 61 -9.32 10.99 17.37
CA ASN A 61 -9.69 11.76 18.57
C ASN A 61 -11.19 11.99 18.72
N GLU A 62 -11.92 12.07 17.60
CA GLU A 62 -13.36 12.33 17.58
C GLU A 62 -14.20 11.03 17.59
N VAL A 63 -13.55 9.87 17.62
CA VAL A 63 -14.22 8.57 17.53
C VAL A 63 -14.33 7.93 18.92
N PRO A 64 -15.53 7.43 19.29
CA PRO A 64 -15.74 6.66 20.52
C PRO A 64 -14.77 5.48 20.67
N ASP A 65 -14.32 5.22 21.90
CA ASP A 65 -13.30 4.22 22.21
C ASP A 65 -13.68 2.81 21.72
N ASP A 66 -14.96 2.44 21.81
CA ASP A 66 -15.50 1.14 21.41
C ASP A 66 -15.45 0.88 19.89
N ARG A 67 -15.32 1.96 19.08
CA ARG A 67 -15.28 1.89 17.61
C ARG A 67 -13.99 2.41 17.00
N ARG A 68 -13.11 3.03 17.80
CA ARG A 68 -11.92 3.74 17.32
C ARG A 68 -10.98 2.86 16.51
N ASP A 69 -10.66 1.66 17.00
CA ASP A 69 -9.70 0.79 16.32
C ASP A 69 -10.18 0.33 14.95
N GLY A 70 -11.47 -0.02 14.85
CA GLY A 70 -12.12 -0.39 13.58
C GLY A 70 -12.13 0.76 12.59
N TYR A 71 -12.50 1.97 13.04
CA TYR A 71 -12.45 3.16 12.20
C TYR A 71 -11.03 3.45 11.71
N LEU A 72 -10.03 3.42 12.59
CA LEU A 72 -8.63 3.67 12.21
C LEU A 72 -8.09 2.62 11.24
N ALA A 73 -8.56 1.37 11.30
CA ALA A 73 -8.23 0.35 10.31
C ALA A 73 -8.76 0.70 8.91
N VAL A 74 -10.02 1.15 8.82
CA VAL A 74 -10.62 1.63 7.56
C VAL A 74 -9.86 2.84 7.03
N VAL A 75 -9.54 3.81 7.88
CA VAL A 75 -8.78 5.00 7.48
C VAL A 75 -7.39 4.65 6.95
N ARG A 76 -6.68 3.70 7.58
CA ARG A 76 -5.40 3.18 7.06
C ARG A 76 -5.54 2.61 5.66
N LYS A 77 -6.54 1.75 5.44
CA LYS A 77 -6.78 1.15 4.13
C LYS A 77 -7.11 2.18 3.06
N ILE A 78 -7.92 3.18 3.40
CA ILE A 78 -8.22 4.33 2.55
C ILE A 78 -6.96 5.12 2.18
N MET A 79 -5.98 5.24 3.09
CA MET A 79 -4.69 5.87 2.78
C MET A 79 -3.84 4.98 1.87
N GLU A 80 -3.74 3.67 2.17
CA GLU A 80 -3.00 2.69 1.37
C GLU A 80 -3.48 2.64 -0.09
N THR A 81 -4.79 2.53 -0.33
CA THR A 81 -5.37 2.50 -1.68
C THR A 81 -5.16 3.83 -2.42
N SER A 82 -5.21 4.95 -1.72
CA SER A 82 -4.82 6.24 -2.28
C SER A 82 -3.37 6.26 -2.74
N ARG A 83 -2.43 5.68 -1.97
CA ARG A 83 -1.01 5.63 -2.36
C ARG A 83 -0.82 4.78 -3.60
N MET A 84 -1.43 3.59 -3.64
CA MET A 84 -1.43 2.73 -4.83
C MET A 84 -1.88 3.50 -6.09
N TYR A 85 -3.00 4.21 -6.00
CA TYR A 85 -3.53 4.99 -7.12
C TYR A 85 -2.57 6.11 -7.56
N GLN A 86 -1.95 6.82 -6.60
CA GLN A 86 -0.99 7.89 -6.88
C GLN A 86 0.31 7.35 -7.50
N TYR A 87 0.86 6.26 -6.97
CA TYR A 87 2.07 5.65 -7.52
C TYR A 87 1.83 5.07 -8.91
N GLY A 88 0.65 4.52 -9.19
CA GLY A 88 0.27 4.11 -10.54
C GLY A 88 0.35 5.27 -11.54
N ILE A 89 -0.24 6.43 -11.19
CA ILE A 89 -0.18 7.64 -12.03
C ILE A 89 1.25 8.15 -12.21
N ILE A 90 2.06 8.12 -11.14
CA ILE A 90 3.45 8.57 -11.18
C ILE A 90 4.29 7.65 -12.07
N TYR A 91 4.15 6.34 -11.91
CA TYR A 91 4.85 5.34 -12.70
C TYR A 91 4.57 5.53 -14.20
N ASP A 92 3.30 5.70 -14.58
CA ASP A 92 2.88 5.90 -15.98
C ASP A 92 3.47 7.16 -16.64
N ARG A 93 4.06 8.07 -15.85
CA ARG A 93 4.59 9.37 -16.32
C ARG A 93 6.11 9.46 -16.23
N LEU A 94 6.77 8.54 -15.55
CA LEU A 94 8.21 8.58 -15.35
C LEU A 94 8.88 7.50 -16.20
N GLU A 95 9.81 7.92 -17.03
CA GLU A 95 10.64 7.01 -17.84
C GLU A 95 11.85 6.51 -17.03
N GLY A 96 12.29 5.28 -17.29
CA GLY A 96 13.52 4.74 -16.72
C GLY A 96 13.45 4.33 -15.24
N VAL A 97 12.27 4.39 -14.61
CA VAL A 97 12.12 4.08 -13.18
C VAL A 97 12.28 2.59 -12.92
N PHE A 98 11.66 1.77 -13.76
CA PHE A 98 11.69 0.32 -13.58
C PHE A 98 13.11 -0.22 -13.81
N GLU A 99 13.79 0.27 -14.84
CA GLU A 99 15.14 -0.13 -15.22
C GLU A 99 16.15 0.11 -14.09
N LYS A 100 15.97 1.18 -13.31
CA LYS A 100 16.78 1.46 -12.11
C LYS A 100 16.51 0.47 -10.98
N ILE A 101 15.26 0.04 -10.83
CA ILE A 101 14.85 -0.89 -9.76
C ILE A 101 15.30 -2.32 -10.08
N SER A 102 15.30 -2.68 -11.36
CA SER A 102 15.73 -3.98 -11.87
C SER A 102 17.18 -4.00 -12.37
N GLU A 103 17.99 -3.01 -11.99
CA GLU A 103 19.37 -2.89 -12.46
C GLU A 103 20.17 -4.14 -12.07
N GLY A 104 20.82 -4.78 -13.06
CA GLY A 104 21.61 -5.99 -12.86
C GLY A 104 20.80 -7.27 -12.66
N ILE A 105 19.48 -7.24 -12.85
CA ILE A 105 18.60 -8.41 -12.76
C ILE A 105 18.26 -8.92 -14.16
N GLU A 106 18.50 -10.21 -14.39
CA GLU A 106 18.02 -10.89 -15.59
C GLU A 106 16.53 -11.21 -15.43
N ILE A 107 15.72 -10.83 -16.42
CA ILE A 107 14.27 -11.00 -16.41
C ILE A 107 13.90 -11.96 -17.56
N PRO A 108 13.58 -13.23 -17.28
CA PRO A 108 13.14 -14.17 -18.31
C PRO A 108 11.76 -13.78 -18.86
N GLU A 109 11.47 -14.19 -20.10
CA GLU A 109 10.19 -13.89 -20.76
C GLU A 109 8.98 -14.54 -20.05
N ASN A 110 9.19 -15.70 -19.40
CA ASN A 110 8.13 -16.48 -18.75
C ASN A 110 8.29 -16.52 -17.23
N ALA A 111 8.67 -15.38 -16.63
CA ALA A 111 8.80 -15.29 -15.19
C ALA A 111 7.45 -15.57 -14.50
N ASP A 112 7.48 -16.37 -13.44
CA ASP A 112 6.32 -16.64 -12.58
C ASP A 112 6.57 -16.26 -11.12
N ARG A 113 7.82 -15.85 -10.78
CA ARG A 113 8.21 -15.48 -9.42
C ARG A 113 9.17 -14.30 -9.40
N VAL A 114 8.93 -13.43 -8.43
CA VAL A 114 9.81 -12.32 -8.11
C VAL A 114 10.22 -12.41 -6.65
N LYS A 115 11.51 -12.60 -6.41
CA LYS A 115 12.10 -12.56 -5.08
C LYS A 115 12.63 -11.16 -4.81
N ILE A 116 12.22 -10.58 -3.69
CA ILE A 116 12.59 -9.24 -3.26
C ILE A 116 13.12 -9.24 -1.84
N LEU A 117 13.94 -8.24 -1.52
CA LEU A 117 14.37 -7.87 -0.18
C LEU A 117 13.76 -6.51 0.17
N LEU A 118 13.30 -6.33 1.40
CA LEU A 118 12.93 -5.02 1.92
C LEU A 118 13.06 -4.92 3.43
N THR A 119 13.30 -3.70 3.92
CA THR A 119 13.41 -3.36 5.33
C THR A 119 12.21 -2.52 5.77
N ARG A 120 11.64 -2.87 6.92
CA ARG A 120 10.51 -2.18 7.56
C ARG A 120 10.80 -1.85 9.02
N PRO A 121 10.18 -0.78 9.56
CA PRO A 121 10.18 -0.54 10.99
C PRO A 121 9.58 -1.74 11.74
N ASN A 122 10.18 -2.15 12.85
CA ASN A 122 9.68 -3.23 13.69
C ASN A 122 8.57 -2.70 14.61
N ARG A 123 7.38 -2.50 14.05
CA ARG A 123 6.20 -2.01 14.77
C ARG A 123 4.90 -2.52 14.15
N PRO A 124 3.77 -2.49 14.88
CA PRO A 124 2.47 -2.89 14.35
C PRO A 124 2.14 -2.19 13.02
N ASN A 125 1.52 -2.94 12.12
CA ASN A 125 1.10 -2.54 10.77
C ASN A 125 2.23 -2.29 9.73
N ALA A 126 3.51 -2.36 10.12
CA ALA A 126 4.60 -2.10 9.19
C ALA A 126 4.77 -3.18 8.11
N MET A 127 4.60 -4.46 8.48
CA MET A 127 4.64 -5.59 7.53
C MET A 127 3.26 -5.88 6.94
N SER A 128 2.16 -5.78 7.70
CA SER A 128 0.83 -6.06 7.14
C SER A 128 0.45 -5.11 6.01
N SER A 129 0.94 -3.86 6.02
CA SER A 129 0.78 -2.93 4.89
C SER A 129 1.50 -3.41 3.62
N ILE A 130 2.65 -4.07 3.74
CA ILE A 130 3.35 -4.68 2.59
C ILE A 130 2.53 -5.86 2.03
N LEU A 131 2.01 -6.71 2.91
CA LEU A 131 1.18 -7.85 2.49
C LEU A 131 -0.12 -7.39 1.82
N ALA A 132 -0.77 -6.37 2.40
CA ALA A 132 -1.95 -5.75 1.83
C ALA A 132 -1.64 -5.12 0.46
N MET A 133 -0.50 -4.44 0.32
CA MET A 133 -0.07 -3.85 -0.95
C MET A 133 0.09 -4.92 -2.04
N ILE A 134 0.80 -6.03 -1.75
CA ILE A 134 0.95 -7.14 -2.70
C ILE A 134 -0.43 -7.67 -3.15
N GLY A 135 -1.35 -7.86 -2.20
CA GLY A 135 -2.72 -8.31 -2.47
C GLY A 135 -3.58 -7.30 -3.23
N ASP A 136 -3.40 -6.00 -2.99
CA ASP A 136 -4.11 -4.92 -3.71
C ASP A 136 -3.72 -4.87 -5.19
N TYR A 137 -2.47 -5.22 -5.50
CA TYR A 137 -2.00 -5.44 -6.87
C TYR A 137 -2.42 -6.81 -7.43
N GLY A 138 -3.21 -7.60 -6.70
CA GLY A 138 -3.73 -8.89 -7.18
C GLY A 138 -2.71 -10.02 -7.20
N TYR A 139 -1.59 -9.89 -6.48
CA TYR A 139 -0.57 -10.93 -6.39
C TYR A 139 -0.66 -11.70 -5.07
N ASN A 140 -0.18 -12.93 -5.11
CA ASN A 140 -0.03 -13.76 -3.92
C ASN A 140 1.47 -13.97 -3.63
N MET A 141 1.79 -14.53 -2.47
CA MET A 141 3.15 -14.87 -2.08
C MET A 141 3.32 -16.36 -1.92
N GLU A 142 4.52 -16.86 -2.18
CA GLU A 142 4.93 -18.19 -1.77
C GLU A 142 5.67 -18.17 -0.43
N LYS A 143 6.58 -17.22 -0.24
CA LYS A 143 7.56 -17.28 0.84
C LYS A 143 7.78 -15.91 1.47
N MET A 144 7.96 -15.90 2.78
CA MET A 144 8.36 -14.75 3.58
C MET A 144 9.37 -15.22 4.62
N LEU A 145 10.57 -14.63 4.61
CA LEU A 145 11.68 -14.99 5.49
C LEU A 145 12.24 -13.74 6.16
N LEU A 146 12.38 -13.78 7.49
CA LEU A 146 13.15 -12.78 8.20
C LEU A 146 14.64 -13.01 7.93
N ILE A 147 15.33 -11.99 7.42
CA ILE A 147 16.75 -12.03 7.11
C ILE A 147 17.58 -11.35 8.20
N LYS A 148 17.06 -10.25 8.75
CA LYS A 148 17.75 -9.47 9.78
C LYS A 148 16.74 -8.82 10.73
N ASP A 149 17.05 -8.87 12.03
CA ASP A 149 16.45 -8.04 13.06
C ASP A 149 17.51 -7.08 13.60
N ASP A 150 17.29 -5.78 13.40
CA ASP A 150 18.17 -4.70 13.84
C ASP A 150 17.48 -3.97 15.00
N ALA A 151 17.72 -4.47 16.21
CA ALA A 151 17.10 -3.95 17.42
C ALA A 151 17.51 -2.50 17.72
N GLU A 152 18.74 -2.11 17.37
CA GLU A 152 19.25 -0.74 17.56
C GLU A 152 18.50 0.27 16.70
N LYS A 153 18.27 -0.06 15.43
CA LYS A 153 17.49 0.78 14.51
C LYS A 153 15.98 0.58 14.63
N GLY A 154 15.55 -0.46 15.34
CA GLY A 154 14.15 -0.86 15.42
C GLY A 154 13.59 -1.24 14.05
N THR A 155 14.36 -1.98 13.25
CA THR A 155 13.98 -2.37 11.88
C THR A 155 14.19 -3.86 11.64
N VAL A 156 13.38 -4.43 10.75
CA VAL A 156 13.43 -5.83 10.33
C VAL A 156 13.52 -5.90 8.81
N THR A 157 14.36 -6.78 8.29
CA THR A 157 14.54 -7.00 6.84
C THR A 157 13.99 -8.36 6.47
N PHE A 158 13.14 -8.40 5.45
CA PHE A 158 12.52 -9.62 4.95
C PHE A 158 12.89 -9.87 3.50
N GLU A 159 13.03 -11.15 3.17
CA GLU A 159 12.94 -11.65 1.80
C GLU A 159 11.53 -12.16 1.55
N LEU A 160 10.93 -11.73 0.44
CA LEU A 160 9.60 -12.16 0.00
C LEU A 160 9.71 -12.78 -1.40
N THR A 161 9.00 -13.88 -1.63
CA THR A 161 8.78 -14.43 -2.98
C THR A 161 7.33 -14.20 -3.38
N ILE A 162 7.13 -13.32 -4.35
CA ILE A 162 5.82 -12.98 -4.92
C ILE A 162 5.58 -13.87 -6.14
N LEU A 163 4.37 -14.40 -6.26
CA LEU A 163 3.90 -15.17 -7.41
C LEU A 163 3.39 -14.20 -8.49
N GLY A 164 4.08 -14.14 -9.62
CA GLY A 164 3.68 -13.35 -10.78
C GLY A 164 4.86 -12.98 -11.69
N ASP A 165 4.50 -12.53 -12.89
CA ASP A 165 5.45 -12.14 -13.92
C ASP A 165 5.87 -10.67 -13.78
N LEU A 166 7.17 -10.43 -13.65
CA LEU A 166 7.77 -9.11 -13.55
C LEU A 166 7.64 -8.28 -14.84
N ASN A 167 7.43 -8.91 -15.99
CA ASN A 167 7.22 -8.22 -17.26
C ASN A 167 5.89 -7.46 -17.31
N THR A 168 4.92 -7.85 -16.46
CA THR A 168 3.60 -7.21 -16.41
C THR A 168 3.68 -5.81 -15.80
N GLU A 169 2.98 -4.85 -16.42
CA GLU A 169 2.90 -3.46 -15.93
C GLU A 169 2.45 -3.37 -14.46
N HIS A 170 1.55 -4.25 -14.04
CA HIS A 170 1.03 -4.25 -12.69
C HIS A 170 2.09 -4.68 -11.66
N MET A 171 2.94 -5.67 -11.99
CA MET A 171 4.04 -6.09 -11.13
C MET A 171 5.11 -4.99 -11.05
N LYS A 172 5.43 -4.34 -12.17
CA LYS A 172 6.39 -3.22 -12.17
C LYS A 172 5.92 -2.06 -11.31
N LYS A 173 4.63 -1.71 -11.36
CA LYS A 173 4.03 -0.69 -10.48
C LYS A 173 4.09 -1.10 -9.01
N LEU A 174 3.87 -2.37 -8.68
CA LEU A 174 4.06 -2.90 -7.34
C LEU A 174 5.51 -2.75 -6.88
N MET A 175 6.49 -3.15 -7.71
CA MET A 175 7.91 -3.01 -7.39
C MET A 175 8.28 -1.55 -7.13
N PHE A 176 7.77 -0.63 -7.95
CA PHE A 176 7.97 0.79 -7.75
C PHE A 176 7.37 1.28 -6.43
N GLN A 177 6.13 0.91 -6.10
CA GLN A 177 5.56 1.33 -4.82
C GLN A 177 6.32 0.74 -3.62
N LEU A 178 6.68 -0.55 -3.68
CA LEU A 178 7.46 -1.20 -2.63
C LEU A 178 8.84 -0.53 -2.44
N SER A 179 9.50 -0.14 -3.53
CA SER A 179 10.78 0.57 -3.47
C SER A 179 10.66 1.97 -2.87
N MET A 180 9.52 2.64 -3.06
CA MET A 180 9.27 3.97 -2.50
C MET A 180 8.78 3.94 -1.04
N GLU A 181 8.14 2.85 -0.61
CA GLU A 181 7.58 2.73 0.74
C GLU A 181 8.47 1.95 1.72
N SER A 182 9.54 1.30 1.26
CA SER A 182 10.41 0.44 2.08
C SER A 182 11.87 0.90 2.09
N GLY A 183 12.60 0.54 3.15
CA GLY A 183 14.05 0.73 3.19
C GLY A 183 14.76 -0.43 2.49
N GLU A 184 15.96 -0.19 1.95
CA GLU A 184 16.85 -1.22 1.38
C GLU A 184 16.16 -2.16 0.37
N PHE A 185 15.12 -1.68 -0.33
CA PHE A 185 14.39 -2.49 -1.30
C PHE A 185 15.31 -2.94 -2.44
N ARG A 186 15.26 -4.23 -2.79
CA ARG A 186 15.96 -4.79 -3.95
C ARG A 186 15.16 -5.94 -4.55
N ILE A 187 15.19 -6.07 -5.87
CA ILE A 187 14.88 -7.33 -6.53
C ILE A 187 16.12 -8.21 -6.41
N LEU A 188 15.96 -9.43 -5.89
CA LEU A 188 17.07 -10.37 -5.71
C LEU A 188 17.17 -11.35 -6.87
N GLU A 189 16.03 -11.82 -7.36
CA GLU A 189 15.94 -12.89 -8.35
C GLU A 189 14.57 -12.90 -9.01
N VAL A 190 14.53 -13.24 -10.29
CA VAL A 190 13.30 -13.46 -11.06
C VAL A 190 13.41 -14.83 -11.70
N ARG A 191 12.34 -15.63 -11.60
CA ARG A 191 12.27 -16.99 -12.15
C ARG A 191 10.99 -17.14 -12.93
#